data_AF-A0AAD9X9T4-F1
#
_entry.id   AF-A0AAD9X9T4-F1
#
_cell.length_a   1.000
_cell.length_b   1.000
_cell.length_c   1.000
_cell.angle_alpha   90.00
_cell.angle_beta   90.00
_cell.angle_gamma   90.00
#
_symmetry.space_group_name_H-M   'P 1'
#
loop_
_entity.id
_entity.type
_entity.pdbx_description
1 polymer ?
#
loop_
_entity_poly.entity_id
_entity_poly.type
_entity_poly.pdbx_seq_one_letter_code
_entity_poly.pdbx_strand_id
1 'polypeptide(L)'
;MIRDSSQVPWWRDVWCRFIPSSRSALTWCLFLNRLPTEDRLCRVGFHLASRCSVCGVSSESSDHLFIRCPLAVVLWEVIFSAFQPRISTDTWSSFFSQAMSVLFSDQMSVLWKTAIHALV
;
A
#
# COMPACT_ATOMS: atom_id res chain seq x y z
N MET A 1 14.80 -20.40 -9.54
CA MET A 1 14.74 -19.74 -10.86
C MET A 1 14.75 -18.23 -10.66
N ILE A 2 15.85 -17.62 -11.09
CA ILE A 2 16.08 -16.24 -11.53
C ILE A 2 15.37 -15.11 -10.74
N ARG A 3 16.17 -14.35 -9.98
CA ARG A 3 15.90 -12.91 -9.73
C ARG A 3 17.19 -12.15 -10.03
N ASP A 4 17.31 -11.74 -11.28
CA ASP A 4 18.22 -10.68 -11.69
C ASP A 4 17.50 -9.31 -11.53
N SER A 5 18.30 -8.24 -11.57
CA SER A 5 17.98 -6.82 -11.69
C SER A 5 17.94 -6.05 -10.37
N SER A 6 19.05 -5.36 -10.07
CA SER A 6 19.18 -3.97 -9.57
C SER A 6 17.92 -3.23 -9.05
N GLN A 7 17.14 -3.85 -8.16
CA GLN A 7 16.04 -3.18 -7.46
C GLN A 7 16.51 -2.72 -6.08
N VAL A 8 16.25 -1.46 -5.77
CA VAL A 8 16.36 -0.92 -4.41
C VAL A 8 15.74 -1.93 -3.45
N PRO A 9 16.45 -2.36 -2.40
CA PRO A 9 15.94 -3.37 -1.47
C PRO A 9 14.72 -2.82 -0.71
N TRP A 10 13.52 -2.96 -1.29
CA TRP A 10 12.24 -2.49 -0.75
C TRP A 10 12.00 -2.94 0.69
N TRP A 11 12.57 -4.07 1.08
CA TRP A 11 12.52 -4.59 2.44
C TRP A 11 13.19 -3.67 3.45
N ARG A 12 14.24 -2.92 3.08
CA ARG A 12 14.86 -1.92 3.96
C ARG A 12 13.93 -0.76 4.24
N ASP A 13 13.17 -0.36 3.24
CA ASP A 13 12.21 0.74 3.40
C ASP A 13 10.98 0.33 4.21
N VAL A 14 10.58 -0.95 4.17
CA VAL A 14 9.49 -1.48 5.00
C VAL A 14 9.79 -1.39 6.50
N TRP A 15 11.04 -1.66 6.88
CA TRP A 15 11.47 -1.73 8.27
C TRP A 15 12.18 -0.44 8.69
N CYS A 16 11.40 0.64 8.84
CA CYS A 16 11.91 1.93 9.32
C CYS A 16 11.68 2.11 10.82
N ARG A 17 12.67 2.67 11.53
CA ARG A 17 12.61 2.91 13.00
C ARG A 17 11.46 3.82 13.44
N PHE A 18 10.98 4.68 12.55
CA PHE A 18 9.87 5.61 12.82
C PHE A 18 8.49 4.98 12.62
N ILE A 19 8.42 3.71 12.22
CA ILE A 19 7.18 3.02 11.90
C ILE A 19 6.93 1.94 12.96
N PRO A 20 5.72 1.86 13.55
CA PRO A 20 5.37 0.75 14.43
C PRO A 20 5.50 -0.59 13.70
N SER A 21 6.05 -1.60 14.38
CA SER A 21 6.29 -2.93 13.80
C SER A 21 5.03 -3.59 13.23
N SER A 22 3.85 -3.28 13.77
CA SER A 22 2.56 -3.73 13.25
C SER A 22 2.26 -3.20 11.84
N ARG A 23 2.58 -1.94 11.57
CA ARG A 23 2.41 -1.29 10.24
C ARG A 23 3.41 -1.82 9.23
N SER A 24 4.67 -2.01 9.65
CA SER A 24 5.69 -2.65 8.82
C SER A 24 5.30 -4.10 8.48
N ALA A 25 4.74 -4.85 9.42
CA ALA A 25 4.25 -6.21 9.18
C ALA A 25 3.05 -6.23 8.21
N LEU A 26 2.11 -5.30 8.34
CA LEU A 26 1.01 -5.12 7.38
C LEU A 26 1.51 -4.81 5.97
N THR A 27 2.44 -3.83 5.86
CA THR A 27 3.10 -3.48 4.59
C THR A 27 3.78 -4.72 4.00
N TRP A 28 4.53 -5.46 4.81
CA TRP A 28 5.22 -6.69 4.39
C TRP A 28 4.24 -7.76 3.87
N CYS A 29 3.13 -7.98 4.56
CA CYS A 29 2.06 -8.88 4.11
C CYS A 29 1.44 -8.40 2.80
N LEU A 30 1.25 -7.09 2.64
CA LEU A 30 0.80 -6.46 1.39
C LEU A 30 1.74 -6.76 0.23
N PHE A 31 3.04 -6.56 0.42
CA PHE A 31 4.07 -6.86 -0.57
C PHE A 31 4.08 -8.31 -1.04
N LEU A 32 3.84 -9.23 -0.10
CA LEU A 32 3.79 -10.64 -0.42
C LEU A 32 2.41 -11.08 -0.96
N ASN A 33 1.50 -10.13 -1.17
CA ASN A 33 0.09 -10.35 -1.53
C ASN A 33 -0.55 -11.39 -0.59
N ARG A 34 -0.20 -11.28 0.69
CA ARG A 34 -0.54 -12.16 1.81
C ARG A 34 -1.45 -11.48 2.84
N LEU A 35 -1.99 -10.30 2.54
CA LEU A 35 -3.07 -9.79 3.36
C LEU A 35 -4.19 -10.83 3.44
N PRO A 36 -4.83 -10.98 4.62
CA PRO A 36 -6.02 -11.79 4.76
C PRO A 36 -7.22 -11.04 4.16
N THR A 37 -7.14 -10.64 2.89
CA THR A 37 -8.29 -10.11 2.16
C THR A 37 -9.32 -11.22 1.99
N GLU A 38 -10.61 -10.87 2.02
CA GLU A 38 -11.69 -11.84 1.79
C GLU A 38 -11.51 -12.61 0.48
N ASP A 39 -10.98 -11.97 -0.57
CA ASP A 39 -10.61 -12.59 -1.85
C ASP A 39 -9.68 -13.82 -1.69
N ARG A 40 -8.75 -13.75 -0.73
CA ARG A 40 -7.81 -14.84 -0.41
C ARG A 40 -8.45 -15.90 0.48
N LEU A 41 -9.31 -15.49 1.41
CA LEU A 41 -10.09 -16.41 2.26
C LEU A 41 -11.08 -17.24 1.40
N CYS A 42 -11.72 -16.62 0.40
CA CYS A 42 -12.54 -17.27 -0.60
C CYS A 42 -11.79 -18.33 -1.40
N ARG A 43 -10.54 -18.06 -1.81
CA ARG A 43 -9.69 -19.06 -2.51
C ARG A 43 -9.28 -20.25 -1.63
N VAL A 44 -9.31 -20.09 -0.31
CA VAL A 44 -9.01 -21.16 0.67
C VAL A 44 -10.29 -21.88 1.11
N GLY A 45 -11.45 -21.51 0.58
CA GLY A 45 -12.74 -22.20 0.80
C GLY A 45 -13.69 -21.52 1.79
N PHE A 46 -13.39 -20.30 2.25
CA PHE A 46 -14.31 -19.52 3.08
C PHE A 46 -15.22 -18.66 2.19
N HIS A 47 -16.50 -19.02 2.06
CA HIS A 47 -17.48 -18.20 1.33
C HIS A 47 -17.88 -16.97 2.14
N LEU A 48 -17.12 -15.88 2.00
CA LEU A 48 -17.50 -14.55 2.49
C LEU A 48 -18.18 -13.77 1.36
N ALA A 49 -19.17 -12.94 1.71
CA ALA A 49 -19.82 -12.06 0.76
C ALA A 49 -18.84 -10.94 0.40
N SER A 50 -17.97 -11.18 -0.59
CA SER A 50 -16.86 -10.31 -1.00
C SER A 50 -17.28 -8.85 -1.17
N ARG A 51 -17.20 -8.09 -0.09
CA ARG A 51 -17.53 -6.67 -0.02
C ARG A 51 -16.49 -6.04 0.85
N CYS A 52 -15.92 -4.94 0.36
CA CYS A 52 -14.92 -4.18 1.06
C CYS A 52 -15.40 -3.87 2.48
N SER A 53 -14.64 -4.30 3.49
CA SER A 53 -14.91 -4.03 4.89
C SER A 53 -15.00 -2.54 5.24
N VAL A 54 -14.45 -1.67 4.38
CA VAL A 54 -14.45 -0.21 4.55
C VAL A 54 -15.66 0.45 3.90
N CYS A 55 -15.91 0.21 2.61
CA CYS A 55 -16.97 0.91 1.88
C CYS A 55 -18.26 0.09 1.70
N GLY A 56 -18.19 -1.24 1.77
CA GLY A 56 -19.32 -2.15 1.59
C GLY A 56 -19.89 -2.21 0.16
N VAL A 57 -19.32 -1.48 -0.81
CA VAL A 57 -19.90 -1.31 -2.16
C VAL A 57 -19.34 -2.32 -3.18
N SER A 58 -18.03 -2.58 -3.16
CA SER A 58 -17.36 -3.44 -4.15
C SER A 58 -16.52 -4.53 -3.50
N SER A 59 -16.14 -5.56 -4.29
CA SER A 59 -15.28 -6.68 -3.86
C SER A 59 -14.00 -6.19 -3.17
N GLU A 60 -13.65 -6.83 -2.05
CA GLU A 60 -12.44 -6.49 -1.31
C GLU A 60 -11.19 -7.02 -2.03
N SER A 61 -10.39 -6.12 -2.61
CA SER A 61 -9.08 -6.41 -3.19
C SER A 61 -8.06 -5.39 -2.70
N SER A 62 -6.76 -5.68 -2.75
CA SER A 62 -5.72 -4.73 -2.36
C SER A 62 -5.81 -3.43 -3.17
N ASP A 63 -6.05 -3.52 -4.47
CA ASP A 63 -6.24 -2.34 -5.33
C ASP A 63 -7.47 -1.54 -4.91
N HIS A 64 -8.57 -2.21 -4.56
CA HIS A 64 -9.73 -1.49 -4.05
C HIS A 64 -9.45 -0.88 -2.68
N LEU A 65 -8.98 -1.65 -1.70
CA LEU A 65 -8.82 -1.21 -0.31
C LEU A 65 -7.86 -0.03 -0.17
N PHE A 66 -6.76 -0.02 -0.94
CA PHE A 66 -5.71 0.99 -0.83
C PHE A 66 -5.72 2.06 -1.91
N ILE A 67 -6.39 1.87 -3.05
CA ILE A 67 -6.37 2.84 -4.15
C ILE A 67 -7.77 3.32 -4.53
N ARG A 68 -8.73 2.41 -4.76
CA ARG A 68 -10.03 2.75 -5.36
C ARG A 68 -11.17 2.93 -4.34
N CYS A 69 -10.95 2.56 -3.09
CA CYS A 69 -11.94 2.70 -2.02
C CYS A 69 -12.20 4.19 -1.81
N PRO A 70 -13.46 4.65 -1.68
CA PRO A 70 -13.77 6.06 -1.46
C PRO A 70 -12.97 6.68 -0.30
N LEU A 71 -12.76 5.92 0.79
CA LEU A 71 -11.93 6.37 1.90
C LEU A 71 -10.46 6.53 1.50
N ALA A 72 -9.90 5.56 0.78
CA ALA A 72 -8.52 5.60 0.31
C ALA A 72 -8.30 6.78 -0.65
N VAL A 73 -9.23 7.02 -1.57
CA VAL A 73 -9.19 8.16 -2.51
C VAL A 73 -9.08 9.48 -1.74
N VAL A 74 -9.97 9.72 -0.77
CA VAL A 74 -9.95 10.95 0.05
C VAL A 74 -8.63 11.09 0.80
N LEU A 75 -8.10 10.01 1.36
CA LEU A 75 -6.81 10.04 2.07
C LEU A 75 -5.64 10.38 1.14
N TRP A 76 -5.62 9.81 -0.07
CA TRP A 76 -4.60 10.13 -1.07
C TRP A 76 -4.74 11.54 -1.63
N GLU A 77 -5.95 12.08 -1.79
CA GLU A 77 -6.16 13.48 -2.19
C GLU A 77 -5.53 14.46 -1.20
N VAL A 78 -5.71 14.22 0.11
CA VAL A 78 -5.07 15.04 1.16
C VAL A 78 -3.56 14.96 1.05
N ILE A 79 -2.99 13.77 0.90
CA ILE A 79 -1.54 13.59 0.78
C ILE A 79 -1.00 14.19 -0.51
N PHE A 80 -1.65 13.98 -1.64
CA PHE A 80 -1.23 14.53 -2.93
C PHE A 80 -1.34 16.05 -2.95
N SER A 81 -2.30 16.64 -2.25
CA SER A 81 -2.37 18.10 -2.08
C SER A 81 -1.18 18.66 -1.29
N ALA A 82 -0.69 17.91 -0.29
CA ALA A 82 0.41 18.34 0.57
C ALA A 82 1.80 18.14 -0.06
N PHE A 83 1.99 17.09 -0.86
CA PHE A 83 3.31 16.68 -1.37
C PHE A 83 3.45 16.81 -2.89
N GLN A 84 2.35 16.91 -3.63
CA GLN A 84 2.28 16.98 -5.10
C GLN A 84 3.19 15.98 -5.85
N PRO A 85 3.18 14.68 -5.48
CA PRO A 85 4.00 13.68 -6.13
C PRO A 85 3.43 13.34 -7.52
N ARG A 86 4.29 13.01 -8.48
CA ARG A 86 3.87 12.48 -9.79
C ARG A 86 3.73 10.96 -9.71
N ILE A 87 2.54 10.48 -9.31
CA ILE A 87 2.26 9.04 -9.14
C ILE A 87 0.99 8.64 -9.88
N SER A 88 1.00 7.49 -10.54
CA SER A 88 -0.17 6.83 -11.14
C SER A 88 -0.89 5.94 -10.12
N THR A 89 -2.22 5.92 -10.15
CA THR A 89 -3.06 5.14 -9.21
C THR A 89 -3.78 3.96 -9.91
N ASP A 90 -3.08 3.25 -10.80
CA ASP A 90 -3.70 2.21 -11.63
C ASP A 90 -3.79 0.87 -10.89
N THR A 91 -2.69 0.48 -10.26
CA THR A 91 -2.52 -0.74 -9.46
C THR A 91 -1.70 -0.44 -8.23
N TRP A 92 -1.95 -1.15 -7.13
CA TRP A 92 -1.22 -1.00 -5.87
C TRP A 92 0.29 -1.15 -6.06
N SER A 93 0.72 -2.14 -6.85
CA SER A 93 2.14 -2.43 -7.09
C SER A 93 2.86 -1.28 -7.80
N SER A 94 2.24 -0.70 -8.83
CA SER A 94 2.80 0.44 -9.57
C SER A 94 2.80 1.71 -8.73
N PHE A 95 1.68 2.00 -8.06
CA PHE A 95 1.54 3.10 -7.12
C PHE A 95 2.64 3.05 -6.07
N PHE A 96 2.81 1.90 -5.43
CA PHE A 96 3.78 1.71 -4.36
C PHE A 96 5.22 1.87 -4.85
N SER A 97 5.57 1.25 -5.99
CA SER A 97 6.91 1.37 -6.57
C SER A 97 7.25 2.82 -6.87
N GLN A 98 6.29 3.58 -7.41
CA GLN A 98 6.48 5.00 -7.71
C GLN A 98 6.56 5.82 -6.43
N ALA A 99 5.67 5.57 -5.47
CA ALA A 99 5.63 6.24 -4.17
C ALA A 99 6.96 6.09 -3.41
N MET A 100 7.57 4.90 -3.43
CA MET A 100 8.88 4.67 -2.81
C MET A 100 10.05 5.29 -3.58
N SER A 101 9.89 5.51 -4.87
CA SER A 101 10.90 6.15 -5.71
C SER A 101 10.87 7.68 -5.65
N VAL A 102 9.84 8.28 -5.03
CA VAL A 102 9.75 9.74 -4.93
C VAL A 102 10.86 10.28 -4.06
N LEU A 103 11.72 11.09 -4.67
CA LEU A 103 12.80 11.79 -3.99
C LEU A 103 12.28 13.12 -3.45
N PHE A 104 12.16 13.20 -2.14
CA PHE A 104 11.91 14.45 -1.42
C PHE A 104 13.18 14.90 -0.69
N SER A 105 13.22 16.17 -0.27
CA SER A 105 14.22 16.66 0.68
C SER A 105 14.26 15.78 1.94
N ASP A 106 15.40 15.68 2.64
CA ASP A 106 15.62 14.75 3.77
C ASP A 106 14.48 14.77 4.80
N GLN A 107 14.00 15.96 5.19
CA GLN A 107 12.87 16.10 6.13
C GLN A 107 11.54 15.60 5.56
N MET A 108 11.27 15.88 4.28
CA MET A 108 10.03 15.48 3.60
C MET A 108 10.02 13.99 3.28
N SER A 109 11.18 13.37 3.08
CA SER A 109 11.30 11.92 2.80
C SER A 109 10.80 11.05 3.96
N VAL A 110 11.05 11.47 5.20
CA VAL A 110 10.57 10.76 6.40
C VAL A 110 9.06 10.89 6.51
N LEU A 111 8.52 12.10 6.37
CA LEU A 111 7.08 12.37 6.44
C LEU A 111 6.32 11.61 5.36
N TRP A 112 6.84 11.62 4.13
CA TRP A 112 6.30 10.89 3.00
C TRP A 112 6.27 9.37 3.24
N LYS A 113 7.38 8.79 3.68
CA LYS A 113 7.46 7.36 4.03
C LYS A 113 6.48 7.02 5.14
N THR A 114 6.40 7.83 6.21
CA THR A 114 5.42 7.58 7.28
C THR A 114 3.98 7.68 6.80
N ALA A 115 3.66 8.60 5.88
CA ALA A 115 2.32 8.75 5.33
C ALA A 115 1.90 7.53 4.49
N ILE A 116 2.81 7.03 3.63
CA ILE A 116 2.59 5.78 2.87
C ILE A 116 2.31 4.62 3.82
N HIS A 117 3.12 4.46 4.87
CA HIS A 117 2.99 3.34 5.81
C HIS A 117 1.83 3.47 6.80
N ALA A 118 1.31 4.69 7.03
CA ALA A 118 0.15 4.89 7.91
C ALA A 118 -1.17 4.51 7.21
N LEU A 119 -1.21 4.63 5.88
CA LEU A 119 -2.36 4.25 5.05
C LEU A 119 -2.39 2.76 4.67
N VAL A 120 -1.33 2.04 5.03
CA VAL A 120 -1.09 0.61 4.80
C VAL A 120 -1.23 -0.15 6.12
#